data_AF-A0AAJ4ZAV1-F1
#
_entry.id   AF-A0AAJ4ZAV1-F1
#
_cell.length_a   1.000
_cell.length_b   1.000
_cell.length_c   1.000
_cell.angle_alpha   90.00
_cell.angle_beta   90.00
_cell.angle_gamma   90.00
#
_symmetry.space_group_name_H-M   'P 1'
#
loop_
_entity.id
_entity.type
_entity.pdbx_description
1 polymer ?
#
loop_
_entity_poly.entity_id
_entity_poly.type
_entity_poly.pdbx_seq_one_letter_code
_entity_poly.pdbx_strand_id
1 'polypeptide(L)'
;MKFSISTLVSRTIRPCDNLEAMVQPRLTDGREDKVSEKTLVKVVSCARRSPASETRAALSPLGQSDAPLAIQMPSRIVGERRWVDSLVGCTQPKASMPWRSNVASTGAAPPKGGVGIAKTGEKSYPYFSAKRDTSINWNGSATMRDPKSTPIECRHFALVWAENFESRGGRTEYKDFESPEAIRRNIPPLVEDRFETRLLGAHCYLAENDGWGEVLARNIREMVGSDQKRRSLLVLTTDHAMAVGIKFKHEGEQRYCVLQFYDPNKTVTHLRAKIPFETIDREGLGKIMALSAQDFLSPSKMEEYRLGHNGPALFAGEPAANPADRLRLKPEGVLSASALNILFRVNLANELRAAVTQILASGLSSDQCFEQLRAARHDGTSGLYSALQNGYVDAVREYVKVVLDSSLLSAEQKFKLMVGDEPDGELGLQWAFENGHAETIRTYAKLVLASGLSPEQKVELMAARRPDGWPGVVGAFDHGRADAIRAYAEEISASDLSVECQYALLAAKDPDGESAAIQAFFRGHADAVRAYVESVLASKLSEQQQFELLMAKDSTGVSGAHLALKEGRADVVSAFTEVISASHLPEQYRSRLLEGLAPQKRGTWLRALRNRLDQVQVGNWNFSTKPKR
;
A
#
# COMPACT_ATOMS: atom_id res chain seq x y z
N MET A 1 -12.67 34.10 34.78
CA MET A 1 -13.85 34.78 34.21
C MET A 1 -14.65 33.78 33.38
N LYS A 2 -15.93 33.60 33.70
CA LYS A 2 -16.89 32.78 32.94
C LYS A 2 -17.30 33.57 31.69
N PHE A 3 -17.16 33.00 30.49
CA PHE A 3 -17.86 33.52 29.31
C PHE A 3 -19.15 32.73 29.08
N SER A 4 -20.27 33.42 29.29
CA SER A 4 -21.63 32.96 28.97
C SER A 4 -21.89 33.20 27.50
N ILE A 5 -22.09 32.14 26.71
CA ILE A 5 -22.58 32.25 25.32
C ILE A 5 -24.11 32.07 25.38
N SER A 6 -24.82 33.14 25.74
CA SER A 6 -26.29 33.13 25.81
C SER A 6 -26.96 34.08 24.80
N THR A 7 -26.28 34.48 23.73
CA THR A 7 -26.80 35.55 22.85
C THR A 7 -26.64 35.32 21.34
N LEU A 8 -26.59 34.07 20.88
CA LEU A 8 -26.68 33.76 19.43
C LEU A 8 -27.75 32.73 19.08
N VAL A 9 -28.88 32.75 19.80
CA VAL A 9 -30.09 32.02 19.42
C VAL A 9 -31.19 33.02 19.06
N SER A 10 -31.14 33.55 17.85
CA SER A 10 -32.33 34.02 17.12
C SER A 10 -31.99 34.31 15.65
N ARG A 11 -31.72 33.26 14.87
CA ARG A 11 -32.01 33.30 13.44
C ARG A 11 -33.00 32.18 13.14
N THR A 12 -34.13 32.62 12.62
CA THR A 12 -35.33 31.87 12.26
C THR A 12 -34.98 30.74 11.29
N ILE A 13 -35.22 29.50 11.70
CA ILE A 13 -35.11 28.29 10.86
C ILE A 13 -36.20 28.37 9.79
N ARG A 14 -35.84 28.27 8.51
CA ARG A 14 -36.83 28.27 7.42
C ARG A 14 -37.29 26.83 7.14
N PRO A 15 -38.49 26.61 6.57
CA PRO A 15 -39.11 25.28 6.46
C PRO A 15 -38.43 24.30 5.48
N CYS A 16 -37.27 24.64 4.90
CA CYS A 16 -36.60 23.88 3.85
C CYS A 16 -35.12 23.58 4.14
N ASP A 17 -34.63 23.83 5.35
CA ASP A 17 -33.21 23.59 5.68
C ASP A 17 -32.95 22.08 5.92
N ASN A 18 -32.14 21.46 5.05
CA ASN A 18 -31.70 20.06 5.13
C ASN A 18 -30.82 19.83 6.39
N LEU A 19 -30.94 18.64 7.01
CA LEU A 19 -30.21 18.26 8.23
C LEU A 19 -28.69 18.37 8.06
N GLU A 20 -28.17 18.10 6.86
CA GLU A 20 -26.74 18.27 6.52
C GLU A 20 -26.26 19.71 6.69
N ALA A 21 -27.06 20.70 6.25
CA ALA A 21 -26.72 22.11 6.36
C ALA A 21 -26.70 22.61 7.82
N MET A 22 -27.40 21.92 8.72
CA MET A 22 -27.42 22.23 10.15
C MET A 22 -26.21 21.65 10.91
N VAL A 23 -25.58 20.59 10.38
CA VAL A 23 -24.52 19.83 11.06
C VAL A 23 -23.12 20.17 10.51
N GLN A 24 -22.99 20.34 9.19
CA GLN A 24 -21.73 20.63 8.48
C GLN A 24 -20.93 21.84 9.03
N PRO A 25 -21.55 23.00 9.37
CA PRO A 25 -20.79 24.16 9.86
C PRO A 25 -20.19 23.97 11.26
N ARG A 26 -20.56 22.90 11.97
CA ARG A 26 -20.04 22.59 13.32
C ARG A 26 -18.94 21.52 13.31
N LEU A 27 -18.72 20.85 12.17
CA LEU A 27 -17.69 19.83 11.99
C LEU A 27 -16.47 20.36 11.22
N THR A 28 -16.63 21.43 10.44
CA THR A 28 -15.58 21.95 9.53
C THR A 28 -14.55 22.87 10.18
N ASP A 29 -14.67 23.22 11.46
CA ASP A 29 -13.78 24.18 12.14
C ASP A 29 -12.75 23.49 13.07
N GLY A 30 -12.10 22.43 12.58
CA GLY A 30 -10.83 21.91 13.12
C GLY A 30 -10.79 21.55 14.62
N ARG A 31 -11.94 21.28 15.25
CA ARG A 31 -12.08 20.86 16.65
C ARG A 31 -13.08 19.70 16.75
N GLU A 32 -12.77 18.58 16.13
CA GLU A 32 -13.67 17.41 16.09
C GLU A 32 -13.83 16.72 17.46
N ASP A 33 -12.99 17.02 18.44
CA ASP A 33 -12.96 16.27 19.70
C ASP A 33 -14.04 16.65 20.74
N LYS A 34 -14.97 17.59 20.47
CA LYS A 34 -15.91 18.09 21.51
C LYS A 34 -17.33 18.41 21.05
N VAL A 35 -17.96 17.59 20.22
CA VAL A 35 -19.44 17.63 20.13
C VAL A 35 -20.03 16.75 21.24
N SER A 36 -20.41 17.37 22.37
CA SER A 36 -20.99 16.63 23.49
C SER A 36 -22.32 15.97 23.12
N GLU A 37 -22.58 14.77 23.64
CA GLU A 37 -23.84 14.00 23.54
C GLU A 37 -25.08 14.89 23.75
N LYS A 38 -25.03 15.81 24.72
CA LYS A 38 -26.10 16.77 25.04
C LYS A 38 -26.46 17.71 23.88
N THR A 39 -25.49 18.04 23.04
CA THR A 39 -25.69 18.91 21.87
C THR A 39 -26.41 18.14 20.76
N LEU A 40 -26.04 16.89 20.51
CA LEU A 40 -26.68 16.01 19.53
C LEU A 40 -28.14 15.72 19.92
N VAL A 41 -28.41 15.44 21.20
CA VAL A 41 -29.78 15.24 21.73
C VAL A 41 -30.67 16.45 21.46
N LYS A 42 -30.17 17.68 21.64
CA LYS A 42 -30.94 18.90 21.37
C LYS A 42 -31.28 19.07 19.89
N VAL A 43 -30.30 18.83 19.01
CA VAL A 43 -30.48 18.93 17.54
C VAL A 43 -31.52 17.92 17.05
N VAL A 44 -31.44 16.67 17.52
CA VAL A 44 -32.43 15.62 17.18
C VAL A 44 -33.82 15.95 17.73
N SER A 45 -33.92 16.54 18.94
CA SER A 45 -35.22 16.95 19.50
C SER A 45 -35.90 18.08 18.70
N CYS A 46 -35.13 19.00 18.13
CA CYS A 46 -35.64 20.07 17.27
C CYS A 46 -36.08 19.53 15.90
N ALA A 47 -35.30 18.64 15.30
CA ALA A 47 -35.60 18.04 14.00
C ALA A 47 -36.87 17.16 14.01
N ARG A 48 -37.18 16.50 15.14
CA ARG A 48 -38.45 15.74 15.32
C ARG A 48 -39.72 16.59 15.29
N ARG A 49 -39.59 17.91 15.48
CA ARG A 49 -40.70 18.86 15.41
C ARG A 49 -40.85 19.47 14.00
N SER A 50 -40.03 19.05 13.03
CA SER A 50 -40.15 19.49 11.64
C SER A 50 -41.43 18.96 10.98
N PRO A 51 -42.12 19.74 10.13
CA PRO A 51 -43.32 19.30 9.42
C PRO A 51 -43.05 18.26 8.32
N ALA A 52 -41.80 18.09 7.89
CA ALA A 52 -41.43 17.19 6.80
C ALA A 52 -41.50 15.70 7.20
N SER A 53 -42.30 14.91 6.47
CA SER A 53 -42.60 13.50 6.78
C SER A 53 -41.37 12.58 6.71
N GLU A 54 -40.48 12.81 5.74
CA GLU A 54 -39.26 12.01 5.52
C GLU A 54 -38.24 12.19 6.65
N THR A 55 -38.02 13.43 7.10
CA THR A 55 -37.13 13.73 8.24
C THR A 55 -37.66 13.12 9.54
N ARG A 56 -38.98 13.10 9.73
CA ARG A 56 -39.60 12.50 10.91
C ARG A 56 -39.51 10.96 10.91
N ALA A 57 -39.68 10.34 9.74
CA ALA A 57 -39.54 8.89 9.57
C ALA A 57 -38.10 8.42 9.84
N ALA A 58 -37.10 9.10 9.27
CA ALA A 58 -35.68 8.76 9.44
C ALA A 58 -35.16 8.94 10.88
N LEU A 59 -35.74 9.87 11.66
CA LEU A 59 -35.31 10.17 13.03
C LEU A 59 -36.18 9.50 14.11
N SER A 60 -37.25 8.81 13.73
CA SER A 60 -38.14 8.09 14.68
C SER A 60 -37.44 6.97 15.48
N PRO A 61 -36.44 6.23 14.95
CA PRO A 61 -35.79 5.14 15.69
C PRO A 61 -34.69 5.59 16.67
N LEU A 62 -34.18 6.81 16.53
CA LEU A 62 -33.03 7.31 17.31
C LEU A 62 -33.36 7.49 18.80
N GLY A 63 -32.54 6.98 19.71
CA GLY A 63 -32.77 7.08 21.16
C GLY A 63 -33.77 6.06 21.72
N GLN A 64 -34.10 5.01 20.95
CA GLN A 64 -34.81 3.82 21.44
C GLN A 64 -33.84 2.71 21.92
N SER A 65 -32.53 2.98 21.89
CA SER A 65 -31.44 2.10 22.30
C SER A 65 -30.54 2.83 23.30
N ASP A 66 -29.94 2.09 24.24
CA ASP A 66 -29.00 2.59 25.26
C ASP A 66 -27.63 3.03 24.70
N ALA A 67 -27.39 2.86 23.39
CA ALA A 67 -26.15 3.29 22.75
C ALA A 67 -26.06 4.84 22.58
N PRO A 68 -24.86 5.44 22.55
CA PRO A 68 -24.70 6.87 22.24
C PRO A 68 -25.34 7.26 20.90
N LEU A 69 -26.01 8.40 20.84
CA LEU A 69 -26.73 8.91 19.67
C LEU A 69 -25.81 9.13 18.46
N ALA A 70 -24.53 9.42 18.69
CA ALA A 70 -23.51 9.54 17.66
C ALA A 70 -23.32 8.23 16.85
N ILE A 71 -23.61 7.07 17.45
CA ILE A 71 -23.50 5.75 16.83
C ILE A 71 -24.81 5.39 16.12
N GLN A 72 -25.94 5.93 16.56
CA GLN A 72 -27.25 5.58 16.02
C GLN A 72 -27.62 6.36 14.74
N MET A 73 -26.95 7.47 14.40
CA MET A 73 -27.30 8.29 13.22
C MET A 73 -27.07 7.54 11.90
N PRO A 74 -28.03 7.57 10.95
CA PRO A 74 -27.87 6.93 9.64
C PRO A 74 -26.68 7.53 8.88
N SER A 75 -25.88 6.66 8.27
CA SER A 75 -24.66 6.94 7.49
C SER A 75 -24.84 7.84 6.25
N ARG A 76 -26.03 8.39 6.01
CA ARG A 76 -26.31 9.36 4.93
C ARG A 76 -26.19 10.84 5.37
N ILE A 77 -25.96 11.12 6.64
CA ILE A 77 -25.78 12.51 7.16
C ILE A 77 -24.31 12.79 7.53
N VAL A 78 -23.47 11.76 7.58
CA VAL A 78 -22.02 11.89 7.70
C VAL A 78 -21.45 11.73 6.30
N GLY A 79 -21.10 12.85 5.67
CA GLY A 79 -20.38 12.84 4.40
C GLY A 79 -19.18 11.91 4.50
N GLU A 80 -19.05 11.06 3.48
CA GLU A 80 -17.83 10.34 3.08
C GLU A 80 -16.90 9.88 4.21
N ARG A 81 -17.19 8.71 4.80
CA ARG A 81 -16.13 7.79 5.22
C ARG A 81 -15.84 6.83 4.07
N ARG A 82 -15.15 7.33 3.06
CA ARG A 82 -14.27 6.54 2.18
C ARG A 82 -12.96 7.30 2.17
N TRP A 83 -11.85 6.57 2.14
CA TRP A 83 -10.48 6.98 2.51
C TRP A 83 -10.19 6.83 4.01
N VAL A 84 -9.90 5.60 4.45
CA VAL A 84 -8.62 5.13 5.03
C VAL A 84 -8.80 3.64 5.36
N ASP A 85 -8.85 2.76 4.35
CA ASP A 85 -8.79 1.30 4.56
C ASP A 85 -7.93 0.56 3.49
N SER A 86 -7.27 1.28 2.57
CA SER A 86 -6.45 0.66 1.51
C SER A 86 -4.94 0.64 1.81
N LEU A 87 -4.50 0.97 3.04
CA LEU A 87 -3.09 0.92 3.42
C LEU A 87 -2.74 -0.03 4.57
N VAL A 88 -3.69 -0.86 5.04
CA VAL A 88 -3.41 -1.89 6.04
C VAL A 88 -4.23 -3.15 5.76
N GLY A 89 -3.64 -4.07 5.02
CA GLY A 89 -4.13 -5.45 4.96
C GLY A 89 -3.87 -6.16 6.29
N CYS A 90 -4.73 -5.92 7.30
CA CYS A 90 -4.83 -6.78 8.47
C CYS A 90 -6.17 -6.56 9.21
N THR A 91 -7.26 -7.12 8.69
CA THR A 91 -8.50 -7.24 9.47
C THR A 91 -8.40 -8.42 10.42
N GLN A 92 -8.47 -8.15 11.73
CA GLN A 92 -8.64 -9.19 12.74
C GLN A 92 -9.98 -9.92 12.53
N PRO A 93 -10.02 -11.27 12.54
CA PRO A 93 -11.31 -11.96 12.60
C PRO A 93 -11.92 -11.84 14.00
N LYS A 94 -13.15 -11.33 14.04
CA LYS A 94 -14.04 -11.38 15.20
C LYS A 94 -14.27 -12.84 15.62
N ALA A 95 -14.25 -13.07 16.93
CA ALA A 95 -14.45 -14.36 17.57
C ALA A 95 -15.66 -15.15 17.01
N SER A 96 -15.42 -16.39 16.57
CA SER A 96 -16.46 -17.38 16.29
C SER A 96 -16.44 -18.47 17.37
N MET A 97 -17.64 -18.76 17.91
CA MET A 97 -17.89 -19.90 18.79
C MET A 97 -17.76 -21.23 18.02
N PRO A 98 -17.47 -22.35 18.70
CA PRO A 98 -16.97 -23.57 18.07
C PRO A 98 -18.11 -24.43 17.48
N TRP A 99 -17.96 -24.80 16.21
CA TRP A 99 -18.71 -25.90 15.61
C TRP A 99 -18.00 -27.23 15.86
N ARG A 100 -18.75 -28.20 16.39
CA ARG A 100 -18.34 -29.59 16.53
C ARG A 100 -18.44 -30.31 15.19
N SER A 101 -17.40 -31.05 14.81
CA SER A 101 -17.52 -32.15 13.86
C SER A 101 -16.80 -33.38 14.38
N ASN A 102 -17.55 -34.47 14.47
CA ASN A 102 -17.05 -35.82 14.72
C ASN A 102 -16.55 -36.39 13.41
N VAL A 103 -15.26 -36.75 13.33
CA VAL A 103 -14.80 -37.84 12.46
C VAL A 103 -13.67 -38.56 13.18
N ALA A 104 -13.88 -39.85 13.42
CA ALA A 104 -12.88 -40.77 13.93
C ALA A 104 -11.93 -41.18 12.80
N SER A 105 -10.62 -41.08 13.03
CA SER A 105 -9.63 -41.90 12.32
C SER A 105 -8.40 -42.11 13.21
N THR A 106 -7.83 -43.29 13.04
CA THR A 106 -7.04 -44.05 13.99
C THR A 106 -5.54 -43.78 13.89
N GLY A 107 -4.89 -43.64 15.06
CA GLY A 107 -3.62 -44.32 15.33
C GLY A 107 -2.31 -43.74 14.77
N ALA A 108 -1.80 -42.67 15.39
CA ALA A 108 -0.42 -42.55 15.91
C ALA A 108 -0.26 -41.15 16.52
N ALA A 109 -0.06 -41.06 17.84
CA ALA A 109 0.00 -39.78 18.55
C ALA A 109 1.34 -39.04 18.27
N PRO A 110 1.33 -37.78 17.82
CA PRO A 110 2.53 -36.96 17.81
C PRO A 110 2.88 -36.55 19.26
N PRO A 111 4.17 -36.34 19.59
CA PRO A 111 4.57 -35.93 20.92
C PRO A 111 3.92 -34.57 21.25
N LYS A 112 3.30 -34.50 22.43
CA LYS A 112 2.67 -33.28 22.97
C LYS A 112 3.74 -32.20 23.21
N GLY A 113 4.01 -31.36 22.21
CA GLY A 113 4.79 -30.14 22.32
C GLY A 113 3.89 -28.93 22.40
N GLY A 114 3.34 -28.63 23.59
CA GLY A 114 2.95 -27.24 23.86
C GLY A 114 4.22 -26.39 23.90
N VAL A 115 4.17 -25.12 23.48
CA VAL A 115 5.27 -24.16 23.69
C VAL A 115 5.57 -24.14 25.17
N GLY A 116 6.62 -24.87 25.53
CA GLY A 116 6.86 -25.27 26.89
C GLY A 116 7.24 -24.06 27.72
N ILE A 117 6.45 -23.80 28.77
CA ILE A 117 7.07 -23.43 30.03
C ILE A 117 8.08 -24.55 30.29
N ALA A 118 9.37 -24.24 30.18
CA ALA A 118 10.44 -25.22 30.24
C ALA A 118 10.19 -26.24 31.37
N LYS A 119 10.30 -27.54 31.04
CA LYS A 119 10.56 -28.54 32.07
C LYS A 119 11.87 -28.13 32.75
N THR A 120 11.74 -27.58 33.96
CA THR A 120 12.79 -27.39 34.97
C THR A 120 14.23 -27.25 34.44
N GLY A 121 14.67 -26.02 34.17
CA GLY A 121 16.08 -25.61 34.28
C GLY A 121 16.94 -25.55 33.01
N GLU A 122 16.54 -26.17 31.90
CA GLU A 122 17.37 -26.17 30.69
C GLU A 122 17.20 -24.88 29.86
N LYS A 123 18.16 -23.96 29.97
CA LYS A 123 18.16 -22.67 29.25
C LYS A 123 18.72 -22.76 27.82
N SER A 124 18.98 -23.97 27.35
CA SER A 124 19.44 -24.31 26.00
C SER A 124 18.32 -24.22 24.96
N TYR A 125 17.07 -24.46 25.35
CA TYR A 125 15.90 -24.29 24.49
C TYR A 125 15.30 -22.87 24.61
N PRO A 126 14.61 -22.34 23.58
CA PRO A 126 13.95 -21.03 23.67
C PRO A 126 12.92 -20.95 24.80
N TYR A 127 13.04 -19.95 25.68
CA TYR A 127 12.12 -19.72 26.78
C TYR A 127 11.85 -18.22 27.03
N PHE A 128 10.69 -17.87 27.59
CA PHE A 128 10.41 -16.51 28.05
C PHE A 128 10.99 -16.27 29.45
N SER A 129 11.57 -15.09 29.68
CA SER A 129 11.99 -14.71 31.02
C SER A 129 10.78 -14.46 31.93
N ALA A 130 10.78 -15.05 33.13
CA ALA A 130 9.78 -14.77 34.16
C ALA A 130 9.75 -13.30 34.63
N LYS A 131 10.75 -12.49 34.25
CA LYS A 131 10.85 -11.07 34.60
C LYS A 131 10.00 -10.15 33.71
N ARG A 132 9.35 -10.68 32.68
CA ARG A 132 8.68 -9.88 31.65
C ARG A 132 7.30 -10.42 31.36
N ASP A 133 6.39 -9.49 31.07
CA ASP A 133 5.03 -9.83 30.71
C ASP A 133 4.96 -10.31 29.26
N THR A 134 4.43 -11.51 29.07
CA THR A 134 4.26 -12.14 27.75
C THR A 134 2.90 -11.86 27.13
N SER A 135 1.99 -11.21 27.87
CA SER A 135 0.61 -10.92 27.46
C SER A 135 0.44 -9.56 26.79
N ILE A 136 1.41 -8.66 26.97
CA ILE A 136 1.35 -7.31 26.38
C ILE A 136 1.58 -7.37 24.87
N ASN A 137 0.58 -6.88 24.14
CA ASN A 137 0.61 -6.70 22.70
C ASN A 137 0.18 -5.27 22.34
N TRP A 138 1.13 -4.47 21.86
CA TRP A 138 0.91 -3.12 21.36
C TRP A 138 1.06 -3.01 19.84
N ASN A 139 1.21 -4.13 19.13
CA ASN A 139 1.27 -4.15 17.68
C ASN A 139 -0.01 -3.53 17.08
N GLY A 140 0.14 -2.51 16.23
CA GLY A 140 -0.98 -1.76 15.64
C GLY A 140 -1.70 -0.80 16.60
N SER A 141 -1.27 -0.65 17.85
CA SER A 141 -1.98 0.18 18.85
C SER A 141 -1.60 1.67 18.83
N ALA A 142 -0.53 2.03 18.12
CA ALA A 142 -0.04 3.39 18.02
C ALA A 142 0.11 3.79 16.54
N THR A 143 0.12 5.09 16.26
CA THR A 143 0.34 5.63 14.92
C THR A 143 1.58 6.50 14.89
N MET A 144 2.23 6.53 13.71
CA MET A 144 3.34 7.41 13.40
C MET A 144 2.93 8.88 13.48
N ARG A 145 3.92 9.76 13.60
CA ARG A 145 3.76 11.23 13.61
C ARG A 145 3.85 11.78 12.19
N ASP A 146 3.22 11.10 11.23
CA ASP A 146 3.08 11.55 9.85
C ASP A 146 1.65 12.11 9.61
N PRO A 147 1.43 12.85 8.50
CA PRO A 147 0.11 13.40 8.20
C PRO A 147 -0.99 12.34 8.00
N LYS A 148 -0.61 11.12 7.61
CA LYS A 148 -1.55 10.01 7.35
C LYS A 148 -1.91 9.23 8.62
N SER A 149 -1.25 9.51 9.75
CA SER A 149 -1.34 8.74 10.98
C SER A 149 -1.12 7.24 10.75
N THR A 150 -0.10 6.88 9.97
CA THR A 150 0.17 5.49 9.59
C THR A 150 0.32 4.59 10.83
N PRO A 151 -0.35 3.42 10.89
CA PRO A 151 -0.21 2.50 12.01
C PRO A 151 1.22 1.99 12.22
N ILE A 152 1.60 1.83 13.48
CA ILE A 152 2.87 1.24 13.88
C ILE A 152 2.69 -0.27 14.05
N GLU A 153 3.23 -1.03 13.10
CA GLU A 153 3.02 -2.47 12.99
C GLU A 153 4.30 -3.29 13.23
N CYS A 154 4.16 -4.62 13.13
CA CYS A 154 5.19 -5.58 13.48
C CYS A 154 6.55 -5.30 12.81
N ARG A 155 6.56 -4.90 11.54
CA ARG A 155 7.78 -4.56 10.80
C ARG A 155 8.57 -3.41 11.44
N HIS A 156 7.89 -2.41 11.97
CA HIS A 156 8.51 -1.28 12.65
C HIS A 156 9.14 -1.71 13.98
N PHE A 157 8.41 -2.49 14.78
CA PHE A 157 8.92 -3.04 16.03
C PHE A 157 10.12 -3.97 15.79
N ALA A 158 10.02 -4.86 14.81
CA ALA A 158 11.07 -5.81 14.46
C ALA A 158 12.37 -5.09 14.07
N LEU A 159 12.27 -4.06 13.21
CA LEU A 159 13.43 -3.25 12.81
C LEU A 159 14.06 -2.52 14.00
N VAL A 160 13.26 -1.74 14.75
CA VAL A 160 13.79 -0.95 15.87
C VAL A 160 14.39 -1.87 16.93
N TRP A 161 13.79 -3.03 17.16
CA TRP A 161 14.35 -4.05 18.06
C TRP A 161 15.70 -4.58 17.56
N ALA A 162 15.79 -4.93 16.28
CA ALA A 162 16.99 -5.47 15.65
C ALA A 162 18.16 -4.47 15.72
N GLU A 163 17.91 -3.21 15.39
CA GLU A 163 18.89 -2.12 15.47
C GLU A 163 19.33 -1.82 16.90
N ASN A 164 18.39 -1.84 17.86
CA ASN A 164 18.71 -1.70 19.28
C ASN A 164 19.57 -2.87 19.78
N PHE A 165 19.29 -4.10 19.35
CA PHE A 165 20.10 -5.26 19.69
C PHE A 165 21.55 -5.09 19.20
N GLU A 166 21.74 -4.60 17.98
CA GLU A 166 23.06 -4.38 17.39
C GLU A 166 23.81 -3.21 18.03
N SER A 167 23.15 -2.09 18.28
CA SER A 167 23.77 -0.90 18.87
C SER A 167 24.07 -1.05 20.37
N ARG A 168 23.21 -1.75 21.14
CA ARG A 168 23.30 -1.84 22.62
C ARG A 168 23.97 -3.11 23.14
N GLY A 169 24.90 -3.70 22.39
CA GLY A 169 25.66 -4.86 22.88
C GLY A 169 24.81 -6.13 23.06
N GLY A 170 23.77 -6.31 22.25
CA GLY A 170 22.84 -7.43 22.35
C GLY A 170 21.89 -7.35 23.56
N ARG A 171 21.67 -6.14 24.09
CA ARG A 171 20.67 -5.82 25.12
C ARG A 171 19.49 -5.11 24.47
N THR A 172 18.31 -5.34 25.00
CA THR A 172 17.06 -4.78 24.51
C THR A 172 16.31 -4.14 25.68
N GLU A 173 16.00 -2.85 25.54
CA GLU A 173 15.25 -2.07 26.52
C GLU A 173 13.79 -1.96 26.07
N TYR A 174 12.90 -2.43 26.94
CA TYR A 174 11.48 -2.52 26.62
C TYR A 174 10.66 -1.34 27.14
N LYS A 175 11.29 -0.43 27.89
CA LYS A 175 10.67 0.84 28.29
C LYS A 175 10.22 1.65 27.07
N ASP A 176 10.99 1.55 25.98
CA ASP A 176 10.67 2.24 24.73
C ASP A 176 9.38 1.73 24.08
N PHE A 177 8.90 0.53 24.49
CA PHE A 177 7.72 -0.13 23.97
C PHE A 177 6.66 -0.43 25.05
N GLU A 178 6.73 0.20 26.22
CA GLU A 178 5.88 -0.17 27.36
C GLU A 178 4.43 0.32 27.27
N SER A 179 4.18 1.34 26.43
CA SER A 179 2.87 1.95 26.20
C SER A 179 2.75 2.53 24.78
N PRO A 180 1.53 2.74 24.25
CA PRO A 180 1.32 3.42 22.97
C PRO A 180 2.02 4.80 22.87
N GLU A 181 2.05 5.56 23.96
CA GLU A 181 2.72 6.86 24.02
C GLU A 181 4.25 6.73 23.94
N ALA A 182 4.83 5.72 24.60
CA ALA A 182 6.25 5.43 24.49
C ALA A 182 6.61 5.00 23.07
N ILE A 183 5.78 4.16 22.46
CA ILE A 183 5.96 3.68 21.08
C ILE A 183 5.93 4.85 20.10
N ARG A 184 4.90 5.70 20.15
CA ARG A 184 4.80 6.91 19.31
C ARG A 184 5.99 7.86 19.49
N ARG A 185 6.58 7.90 20.70
CA ARG A 185 7.74 8.74 21.00
C ARG A 185 9.04 8.16 20.44
N ASN A 186 9.23 6.85 20.53
CA ASN A 186 10.50 6.18 20.31
C ASN A 186 10.64 5.51 18.94
N ILE A 187 9.52 5.23 18.24
CA ILE A 187 9.58 4.73 16.86
C ILE A 187 9.79 5.92 15.91
N PRO A 188 10.88 5.92 15.11
CA PRO A 188 11.20 7.01 14.20
C PRO A 188 10.13 7.18 13.10
N PRO A 189 9.87 8.41 12.60
CA PRO A 189 8.93 8.62 11.50
C PRO A 189 9.32 7.93 10.18
N LEU A 190 10.62 7.79 9.90
CA LEU A 190 11.15 7.14 8.68
C LEU A 190 11.44 5.65 8.89
N VAL A 191 10.76 5.00 9.84
CA VAL A 191 11.03 3.59 10.15
C VAL A 191 10.62 2.65 9.01
N GLU A 192 9.59 3.01 8.24
CA GLU A 192 9.14 2.25 7.06
C GLU A 192 10.23 2.23 5.98
N ASP A 193 10.71 3.41 5.56
CA ASP A 193 11.78 3.52 4.55
C ASP A 193 13.05 2.76 4.98
N ARG A 194 13.37 2.78 6.27
CA ARG A 194 14.51 2.05 6.83
C ARG A 194 14.28 0.54 6.82
N PHE A 195 13.05 0.09 7.04
CA PHE A 195 12.68 -1.32 6.97
C PHE A 195 12.81 -1.83 5.54
N GLU A 196 12.27 -1.09 4.56
CA GLU A 196 12.40 -1.41 3.15
C GLU A 196 13.86 -1.40 2.70
N THR A 197 14.63 -0.38 3.07
CA THR A 197 16.06 -0.30 2.78
C THR A 197 16.82 -1.49 3.37
N ARG A 198 16.50 -1.88 4.61
CA ARG A 198 17.11 -3.04 5.26
C ARG A 198 16.78 -4.32 4.48
N LEU A 199 15.52 -4.50 4.09
CA LEU A 199 15.02 -5.70 3.43
C LEU A 199 15.58 -5.85 2.00
N LEU A 200 15.56 -4.77 1.23
CA LEU A 200 16.03 -4.72 -0.16
C LEU A 200 17.56 -4.72 -0.27
N GLY A 201 18.26 -4.31 0.77
CA GLY A 201 19.73 -4.30 0.80
C GLY A 201 20.38 -5.50 1.47
N ALA A 202 19.63 -6.38 2.13
CA ALA A 202 20.19 -7.45 2.97
C ALA A 202 20.61 -8.71 2.21
N HIS A 203 21.58 -9.44 2.80
CA HIS A 203 21.70 -10.87 2.57
C HIS A 203 20.46 -11.60 3.10
N CYS A 204 19.90 -12.45 2.26
CA CYS A 204 18.64 -13.15 2.48
C CYS A 204 18.88 -14.65 2.66
N TYR A 205 18.11 -15.28 3.54
CA TYR A 205 18.09 -16.72 3.74
C TYR A 205 16.63 -17.16 3.75
N LEU A 206 16.19 -17.84 2.69
CA LEU A 206 14.86 -18.39 2.59
C LEU A 206 14.86 -19.81 3.15
N ALA A 207 13.97 -20.10 4.07
CA ALA A 207 13.86 -21.42 4.69
C ALA A 207 12.41 -21.80 4.96
N GLU A 208 12.10 -23.08 4.85
CA GLU A 208 10.88 -23.66 5.40
C GLU A 208 11.01 -23.82 6.93
N ASN A 209 9.93 -24.20 7.59
CA ASN A 209 9.83 -24.28 9.05
C ASN A 209 10.96 -25.07 9.74
N ASP A 210 11.37 -26.19 9.17
CA ASP A 210 12.42 -27.06 9.70
C ASP A 210 13.83 -26.54 9.39
N GLY A 211 13.97 -25.63 8.42
CA GLY A 211 15.22 -25.03 8.00
C GLY A 211 15.72 -23.85 8.85
N TRP A 212 14.96 -23.42 9.87
CA TRP A 212 15.34 -22.25 10.70
C TRP A 212 16.70 -22.44 11.40
N GLY A 213 16.97 -23.65 11.89
CA GLY A 213 18.24 -23.99 12.54
C GLY A 213 19.45 -23.88 11.60
N GLU A 214 19.28 -24.24 10.32
CA GLU A 214 20.35 -24.10 9.31
C GLU A 214 20.66 -22.63 9.01
N VAL A 215 19.63 -21.77 8.93
CA VAL A 215 19.82 -20.32 8.79
C VAL A 215 20.65 -19.77 9.95
N LEU A 216 20.29 -20.15 11.19
CA LEU A 216 20.98 -19.70 12.40
C LEU A 216 22.42 -20.23 12.45
N ALA A 217 22.63 -21.51 12.16
CA ALA A 217 23.95 -22.13 12.14
C ALA A 217 24.87 -21.48 11.10
N ARG A 218 24.35 -21.17 9.91
CA ARG A 218 25.10 -20.46 8.86
C ARG A 218 25.56 -19.09 9.30
N ASN A 219 24.64 -18.29 9.85
CA ASN A 219 24.97 -16.97 10.37
C ASN A 219 25.99 -17.04 11.51
N ILE A 220 25.92 -18.05 12.38
CA ILE A 220 26.93 -18.26 13.44
C ILE A 220 28.31 -18.57 12.85
N ARG A 221 28.41 -19.41 11.81
CA ARG A 221 29.68 -19.70 11.12
C ARG A 221 30.28 -18.44 10.51
N GLU A 222 29.47 -17.65 9.80
CA GLU A 222 29.87 -16.39 9.20
C GLU A 222 30.35 -15.38 10.26
N MET A 223 29.62 -15.27 11.37
CA MET A 223 30.00 -14.40 12.49
C MET A 223 31.33 -14.80 13.12
N VAL A 224 31.58 -16.11 13.30
CA VAL A 224 32.87 -16.58 13.83
C VAL A 224 34.00 -16.30 12.84
N GLY A 225 33.78 -16.54 11.54
CA GLY A 225 34.77 -16.26 10.49
C GLY A 225 35.12 -14.78 10.35
N SER A 226 34.21 -13.88 10.72
CA SER A 226 34.37 -12.42 10.63
C SER A 226 34.67 -11.74 11.99
N ASP A 227 34.89 -12.51 13.06
CA ASP A 227 35.03 -12.02 14.44
C ASP A 227 33.87 -11.10 14.92
N GLN A 228 32.68 -11.31 14.37
CA GLN A 228 31.48 -10.57 14.74
C GLN A 228 30.89 -11.13 16.04
N LYS A 229 30.82 -10.29 17.08
CA LYS A 229 30.31 -10.71 18.41
C LYS A 229 28.78 -10.82 18.49
N ARG A 230 28.07 -10.14 17.59
CA ARG A 230 26.60 -10.06 17.58
C ARG A 230 26.06 -9.68 16.19
N ARG A 231 24.88 -10.19 15.85
CA ARG A 231 24.16 -9.93 14.60
C ARG A 231 22.65 -9.96 14.86
N SER A 232 21.87 -9.18 14.13
CA SER A 232 20.42 -9.34 14.07
C SER A 232 19.95 -9.72 12.66
N LEU A 233 18.87 -10.48 12.59
CA LEU A 233 18.17 -10.82 11.36
C LEU A 233 16.70 -10.41 11.54
N LEU A 234 16.13 -9.76 10.53
CA LEU A 234 14.67 -9.69 10.41
C LEU A 234 14.15 -11.04 9.95
N VAL A 235 13.00 -11.46 10.44
CA VAL A 235 12.34 -12.71 10.05
C VAL A 235 10.97 -12.37 9.50
N LEU A 236 10.77 -12.54 8.19
CA LEU A 236 9.55 -12.20 7.50
C LEU A 236 8.81 -13.45 7.09
N THR A 237 7.52 -13.48 7.38
CA THR A 237 6.57 -14.42 6.79
C THR A 237 5.67 -13.65 5.81
N THR A 238 4.67 -14.32 5.26
CA THR A 238 3.70 -13.69 4.36
C THR A 238 2.99 -12.49 5.02
N ASP A 239 2.63 -12.62 6.30
CA ASP A 239 1.76 -11.66 6.99
C ASP A 239 2.37 -11.08 8.29
N HIS A 240 3.59 -11.47 8.67
CA HIS A 240 4.20 -10.98 9.91
C HIS A 240 5.70 -10.73 9.78
N ALA A 241 6.20 -9.78 10.57
CA ALA A 241 7.62 -9.45 10.67
C ALA A 241 8.08 -9.58 12.12
N MET A 242 9.18 -10.29 12.31
CA MET A 242 9.81 -10.60 13.60
C MET A 242 11.31 -10.32 13.51
N ALA A 243 12.04 -10.54 14.59
CA ALA A 243 13.49 -10.41 14.58
C ALA A 243 14.17 -11.48 15.43
N VAL A 244 15.39 -11.87 15.07
CA VAL A 244 16.26 -12.72 15.88
C VAL A 244 17.62 -12.07 16.06
N GLY A 245 18.09 -12.01 17.29
CA GLY A 245 19.41 -11.55 17.66
C GLY A 245 20.29 -12.71 18.07
N ILE A 246 21.50 -12.77 17.50
CA ILE A 246 22.54 -13.77 17.80
C ILE A 246 23.68 -13.02 18.49
N LYS A 247 24.18 -13.55 19.62
CA LYS A 247 25.40 -13.01 20.26
C LYS A 247 26.22 -14.09 20.93
N PHE A 248 27.54 -13.89 20.93
CA PHE A 248 28.47 -14.78 21.61
C PHE A 248 28.75 -14.35 23.04
N LYS A 249 28.87 -15.34 23.92
CA LYS A 249 29.34 -15.19 25.30
C LYS A 249 30.40 -16.24 25.60
N HIS A 250 31.32 -15.88 26.47
CA HIS A 250 32.36 -16.76 26.99
C HIS A 250 32.18 -16.85 28.52
N GLU A 251 32.19 -18.05 29.06
CA GLU A 251 32.24 -18.30 30.51
C GLU A 251 33.33 -19.33 30.75
N GLY A 252 34.52 -18.85 31.15
CA GLY A 252 35.75 -19.66 31.09
C GLY A 252 36.12 -20.00 29.64
N GLU A 253 36.47 -21.25 29.39
CA GLU A 253 36.79 -21.77 28.05
C GLU A 253 35.52 -22.08 27.21
N GLN A 254 34.36 -22.21 27.86
CA GLN A 254 33.13 -22.56 27.17
C GLN A 254 32.55 -21.36 26.41
N ARG A 255 32.27 -21.59 25.12
CA ARG A 255 31.56 -20.65 24.26
C ARG A 255 30.06 -20.93 24.27
N TYR A 256 29.29 -19.85 24.27
CA TYR A 256 27.83 -19.89 24.20
C TYR A 256 27.32 -18.98 23.08
N CYS A 257 26.37 -19.50 22.30
CA CYS A 257 25.49 -18.71 21.47
C CYS A 257 24.25 -18.34 22.28
N VAL A 258 23.94 -17.04 22.36
CA VAL A 258 22.69 -16.56 22.95
C VAL A 258 21.79 -16.08 21.83
N LEU A 259 20.69 -16.78 21.62
CA LEU A 259 19.62 -16.41 20.70
C LEU A 259 18.57 -15.59 21.47
N GLN A 260 18.07 -14.52 20.85
CA GLN A 260 16.94 -13.74 21.31
C GLN A 260 15.95 -13.60 20.16
N PHE A 261 14.77 -14.20 20.26
CA PHE A 261 13.74 -14.14 19.23
C PHE A 261 12.61 -13.21 19.68
N TYR A 262 12.35 -12.20 18.88
CA TYR A 262 11.41 -11.12 19.15
C TYR A 262 10.21 -11.20 18.22
N ASP A 263 9.05 -11.41 18.83
CA ASP A 263 7.75 -11.31 18.18
C ASP A 263 7.06 -10.02 18.66
N PRO A 264 6.79 -9.05 17.77
CA PRO A 264 6.09 -7.81 18.10
C PRO A 264 4.73 -8.00 18.79
N ASN A 265 4.05 -9.14 18.58
CA ASN A 265 2.81 -9.47 19.28
C ASN A 265 3.02 -9.84 20.77
N LYS A 266 4.28 -9.93 21.21
CA LYS A 266 4.71 -10.03 22.61
C LYS A 266 5.66 -8.86 22.90
N THR A 267 5.12 -7.66 22.77
CA THR A 267 5.87 -6.42 22.49
C THR A 267 6.99 -6.12 23.48
N VAL A 268 6.80 -6.42 24.77
CA VAL A 268 7.75 -6.07 25.84
C VAL A 268 8.65 -7.23 26.28
N THR A 269 8.75 -8.29 25.49
CA THR A 269 9.55 -9.47 25.83
C THR A 269 10.21 -10.11 24.62
N HIS A 270 10.97 -11.19 24.82
CA HIS A 270 11.53 -12.03 23.78
C HIS A 270 11.72 -13.45 24.31
N LEU A 271 11.74 -14.43 23.41
CA LEU A 271 12.26 -15.76 23.70
C LEU A 271 13.79 -15.70 23.75
N ARG A 272 14.39 -16.46 24.67
CA ARG A 272 15.83 -16.54 24.82
C ARG A 272 16.28 -17.99 24.85
N ALA A 273 17.37 -18.30 24.17
CA ALA A 273 18.12 -19.54 24.33
C ALA A 273 19.60 -19.22 24.60
N LYS A 274 20.27 -20.02 25.43
CA LYS A 274 21.72 -19.97 25.67
C LYS A 274 22.28 -21.36 25.40
N ILE A 275 22.85 -21.53 24.21
CA ILE A 275 23.27 -22.82 23.69
C ILE A 275 24.81 -22.89 23.72
N PRO A 276 25.42 -23.83 24.46
CA PRO A 276 26.86 -24.07 24.37
C PRO A 276 27.20 -24.64 22.99
N PHE A 277 28.35 -24.24 22.45
CA PHE A 277 28.94 -24.88 21.27
C PHE A 277 30.46 -24.97 21.47
N GLU A 278 31.05 -26.06 20.98
CA GLU A 278 32.48 -26.34 21.12
C GLU A 278 33.23 -25.95 19.85
N THR A 279 32.77 -26.48 18.72
CA THR A 279 33.27 -26.20 17.37
C THR A 279 32.19 -25.53 16.51
N ILE A 280 32.60 -24.96 15.37
CA ILE A 280 31.69 -24.33 14.39
C ILE A 280 31.29 -25.27 13.24
N ASP A 281 31.75 -26.51 13.29
CA ASP A 281 31.37 -27.55 12.34
C ASP A 281 29.92 -28.00 12.56
N ARG A 282 29.49 -29.00 11.79
CA ARG A 282 28.13 -29.53 11.88
C ARG A 282 27.84 -30.19 13.23
N GLU A 283 28.84 -30.83 13.84
CA GLU A 283 28.69 -31.56 15.09
C GLU A 283 28.57 -30.57 16.27
N GLY A 284 29.45 -29.57 16.33
CA GLY A 284 29.44 -28.52 17.35
C GLY A 284 28.21 -27.62 17.31
N LEU A 285 27.59 -27.43 16.13
CA LEU A 285 26.35 -26.65 15.97
C LEU A 285 25.08 -27.51 15.93
N GLY A 286 25.16 -28.82 16.18
CA GLY A 286 24.03 -29.74 16.01
C GLY A 286 22.76 -29.34 16.77
N LYS A 287 22.90 -28.82 18.00
CA LYS A 287 21.76 -28.31 18.79
C LYS A 287 21.07 -27.10 18.17
N ILE A 288 21.84 -26.24 17.49
CA ILE A 288 21.29 -25.07 16.79
C ILE A 288 20.64 -25.52 15.48
N MET A 289 21.27 -26.43 14.75
CA MET A 289 20.73 -26.97 13.50
C MET A 289 19.42 -27.73 13.69
N ALA A 290 19.19 -28.31 14.88
CA ALA A 290 17.94 -28.98 15.21
C ALA A 290 16.77 -28.04 15.52
N LEU A 291 17.00 -26.72 15.60
CA LEU A 291 15.93 -25.75 15.85
C LEU A 291 15.05 -25.57 14.62
N SER A 292 13.76 -25.42 14.85
CA SER A 292 12.71 -25.18 13.86
C SER A 292 11.87 -23.98 14.27
N ALA A 293 10.98 -23.53 13.39
CA ALA A 293 10.00 -22.49 13.71
C ALA A 293 9.12 -22.84 14.92
N GLN A 294 8.82 -24.13 15.15
CA GLN A 294 7.98 -24.60 16.26
C GLN A 294 8.65 -24.44 17.64
N ASP A 295 9.98 -24.32 17.66
CA ASP A 295 10.71 -24.04 18.90
C ASP A 295 10.54 -22.57 19.35
N PHE A 296 10.13 -21.69 18.43
CA PHE A 296 9.94 -20.26 18.69
C PHE A 296 8.46 -19.85 18.73
N LEU A 297 7.59 -20.57 18.06
CA LEU A 297 6.20 -20.19 17.85
C LEU A 297 5.23 -21.32 18.23
N SER A 298 4.09 -20.96 18.83
CA SER A 298 3.04 -21.94 19.10
C SER A 298 2.35 -22.39 17.82
N PRO A 299 1.73 -23.58 17.79
CA PRO A 299 0.96 -24.01 16.63
C PRO A 299 -0.06 -22.97 16.16
N SER A 300 -0.74 -22.30 17.09
CA SER A 300 -1.67 -21.20 16.77
C SER A 300 -0.98 -20.00 16.11
N LYS A 301 0.22 -19.62 16.56
CA LYS A 301 1.00 -18.52 15.98
C LYS A 301 1.61 -18.92 14.65
N MET A 302 2.01 -20.18 14.49
CA MET A 302 2.45 -20.72 13.20
C MET A 302 1.34 -20.59 12.15
N GLU A 303 0.11 -20.96 12.50
CA GLU A 303 -1.04 -20.80 11.61
C GLU A 303 -1.32 -19.32 11.31
N GLU A 304 -1.37 -18.47 12.34
CA GLU A 304 -1.57 -17.02 12.22
C GLU A 304 -0.52 -16.36 11.32
N TYR A 305 0.75 -16.77 11.43
CA TYR A 305 1.87 -16.19 10.68
C TYR A 305 2.14 -16.90 9.36
N ARG A 306 1.21 -17.77 8.90
CA ARG A 306 1.28 -18.51 7.63
C ARG A 306 2.47 -19.45 7.50
N LEU A 307 2.87 -20.02 8.62
CA LEU A 307 3.86 -21.06 8.75
C LEU A 307 3.22 -22.46 8.94
N GLY A 308 1.92 -22.64 8.68
CA GLY A 308 1.31 -23.97 8.62
C GLY A 308 1.93 -24.83 7.50
N HIS A 309 2.04 -26.15 7.70
CA HIS A 309 2.54 -27.15 6.73
C HIS A 309 3.68 -26.65 5.81
N ASN A 310 4.90 -26.55 6.35
CA ASN A 310 6.11 -26.11 5.63
C ASN A 310 6.06 -24.68 5.04
N GLY A 311 5.32 -23.77 5.66
CA GLY A 311 5.33 -22.36 5.27
C GLY A 311 6.74 -21.74 5.31
N PRO A 312 7.09 -20.87 4.33
CA PRO A 312 8.42 -20.29 4.25
C PRO A 312 8.56 -19.03 5.11
N ALA A 313 9.78 -18.78 5.56
CA ALA A 313 10.21 -17.52 6.16
C ALA A 313 11.49 -17.02 5.48
N LEU A 314 11.59 -15.70 5.31
CA LEU A 314 12.80 -15.03 4.88
C LEU A 314 13.51 -14.43 6.08
N PHE A 315 14.79 -14.74 6.22
CA PHE A 315 15.68 -14.05 7.15
C PHE A 315 16.49 -13.02 6.39
N ALA A 316 16.38 -11.75 6.77
CA ALA A 316 17.16 -10.66 6.20
C ALA A 316 18.23 -10.21 7.21
N GLY A 317 19.49 -10.53 6.89
CA GLY A 317 20.68 -10.24 7.68
C GLY A 317 21.38 -8.96 7.22
N GLU A 318 22.68 -8.83 7.47
CA GLU A 318 23.50 -7.65 7.15
C GLU A 318 23.44 -7.22 5.67
N PRO A 319 23.79 -5.95 5.34
CA PRO A 319 23.77 -5.48 3.97
C PRO A 319 24.64 -6.33 3.04
N ALA A 320 24.09 -6.70 1.89
CA ALA A 320 24.81 -7.38 0.84
C ALA A 320 25.71 -6.40 0.07
N ALA A 321 26.97 -6.77 -0.15
CA ALA A 321 27.89 -5.95 -0.94
C ALA A 321 27.51 -5.89 -2.43
N ASN A 322 26.89 -6.96 -2.94
CA ASN A 322 26.40 -7.04 -4.31
C ASN A 322 24.89 -7.28 -4.30
N PRO A 323 24.07 -6.35 -4.84
CA PRO A 323 22.62 -6.52 -4.95
C PRO A 323 22.19 -7.76 -5.75
N ALA A 324 23.02 -8.26 -6.66
CA ALA A 324 22.73 -9.44 -7.48
C ALA A 324 22.99 -10.79 -6.78
N ASP A 325 23.69 -10.79 -5.64
CA ASP A 325 24.04 -11.99 -4.85
C ASP A 325 23.55 -11.83 -3.40
N ARG A 326 22.23 -11.67 -3.28
CA ARG A 326 21.57 -11.46 -1.98
C ARG A 326 21.13 -12.77 -1.34
N LEU A 327 20.62 -13.76 -2.09
CA LEU A 327 20.12 -15.00 -1.51
C LEU A 327 21.24 -16.00 -1.20
N ARG A 328 21.52 -16.21 0.09
CA ARG A 328 22.58 -17.11 0.59
C ARG A 328 22.10 -18.53 0.92
N LEU A 329 20.81 -18.70 1.14
CA LEU A 329 20.18 -20.00 1.39
C LEU A 329 18.79 -20.01 0.77
N LYS A 330 18.42 -21.14 0.17
CA LYS A 330 17.06 -21.42 -0.28
C LYS A 330 16.69 -22.87 0.01
N PRO A 331 15.40 -23.21 0.15
CA PRO A 331 14.94 -24.59 0.22
C PRO A 331 15.35 -25.37 -1.03
N GLU A 332 15.56 -26.68 -0.86
CA GLU A 332 15.77 -27.60 -1.98
C GLU A 332 14.45 -27.90 -2.69
N GLY A 333 14.51 -28.24 -3.98
CA GLY A 333 13.32 -28.59 -4.75
C GLY A 333 12.54 -27.38 -5.29
N VAL A 334 11.28 -27.62 -5.62
CA VAL A 334 10.38 -26.63 -6.25
C VAL A 334 9.79 -25.73 -5.17
N LEU A 335 10.00 -24.42 -5.28
CA LEU A 335 9.52 -23.46 -4.28
C LEU A 335 7.99 -23.35 -4.28
N SER A 336 7.38 -23.36 -3.11
CA SER A 336 5.93 -23.12 -2.93
C SER A 336 5.49 -21.73 -3.43
N ALA A 337 4.19 -21.55 -3.67
CA ALA A 337 3.61 -20.26 -4.05
C ALA A 337 3.95 -19.14 -3.05
N SER A 338 3.90 -19.44 -1.75
CA SER A 338 4.27 -18.50 -0.68
C SER A 338 5.77 -18.13 -0.72
N ALA A 339 6.63 -19.08 -1.04
CA ALA A 339 8.08 -18.83 -1.17
C ALA A 339 8.35 -17.94 -2.39
N LEU A 340 7.65 -18.20 -3.49
CA LEU A 340 7.70 -17.37 -4.69
C LEU A 340 7.20 -15.94 -4.42
N ASN A 341 6.13 -15.79 -3.62
CA ASN A 341 5.60 -14.49 -3.20
C ASN A 341 6.65 -13.68 -2.41
N ILE A 342 7.38 -14.35 -1.50
CA ILE A 342 8.47 -13.70 -0.77
C ILE A 342 9.54 -13.17 -1.74
N LEU A 343 9.94 -13.94 -2.76
CA LEU A 343 10.94 -13.49 -3.75
C LEU A 343 10.50 -12.22 -4.49
N PHE A 344 9.21 -12.11 -4.83
CA PHE A 344 8.62 -10.89 -5.39
C PHE A 344 8.75 -9.71 -4.41
N ARG A 345 8.32 -9.89 -3.16
CA ARG A 345 8.29 -8.82 -2.14
C ARG A 345 9.66 -8.24 -1.81
N VAL A 346 10.71 -9.04 -1.95
CA VAL A 346 12.09 -8.61 -1.65
C VAL A 346 12.93 -8.34 -2.90
N ASN A 347 12.30 -8.30 -4.07
CA ASN A 347 12.93 -8.02 -5.36
C ASN A 347 14.18 -8.89 -5.63
N LEU A 348 14.05 -10.21 -5.47
CA LEU A 348 15.09 -11.19 -5.79
C LEU A 348 14.87 -11.75 -7.19
N ALA A 349 15.10 -10.91 -8.22
CA ALA A 349 14.70 -11.19 -9.59
C ALA A 349 15.39 -12.41 -10.24
N ASN A 350 16.68 -12.63 -9.96
CA ASN A 350 17.42 -13.76 -10.51
C ASN A 350 16.92 -15.09 -9.94
N GLU A 351 16.64 -15.10 -8.64
CA GLU A 351 16.12 -16.25 -7.93
C GLU A 351 14.65 -16.50 -8.29
N LEU A 352 13.88 -15.43 -8.51
CA LEU A 352 12.54 -15.49 -9.06
C LEU A 352 12.53 -16.15 -10.45
N ARG A 353 13.40 -15.69 -11.38
CA ARG A 353 13.58 -16.32 -12.70
C ARG A 353 13.84 -17.81 -12.54
N ALA A 354 14.85 -18.17 -11.74
CA ALA A 354 15.27 -19.56 -11.55
C ALA A 354 14.14 -20.42 -10.98
N ALA A 355 13.39 -19.91 -10.00
CA ALA A 355 12.27 -20.62 -9.40
C ALA A 355 11.11 -20.84 -10.39
N VAL A 356 10.75 -19.81 -11.16
CA VAL A 356 9.70 -19.91 -12.19
C VAL A 356 10.09 -20.93 -13.26
N THR A 357 11.33 -20.88 -13.76
CA THR A 357 11.83 -21.87 -14.73
C THR A 357 11.80 -23.28 -14.16
N GLN A 358 12.18 -23.46 -12.89
CA GLN A 358 12.15 -24.76 -12.23
C GLN A 358 10.72 -25.29 -12.06
N ILE A 359 9.75 -24.44 -11.69
CA ILE A 359 8.32 -24.81 -11.61
C ILE A 359 7.84 -25.30 -12.97
N LEU A 360 8.11 -24.56 -14.04
CA LEU A 360 7.72 -24.95 -15.40
C LEU A 360 8.40 -26.23 -15.90
N ALA A 361 9.56 -26.58 -15.36
CA ALA A 361 10.32 -27.79 -15.70
C ALA A 361 10.10 -28.97 -14.71
N SER A 362 9.27 -28.80 -13.69
CA SER A 362 9.14 -29.76 -12.58
C SER A 362 8.31 -31.01 -12.88
N GLY A 363 7.68 -31.08 -14.06
CA GLY A 363 6.75 -32.15 -14.42
C GLY A 363 5.34 -32.00 -13.85
N LEU A 364 5.04 -30.89 -13.16
CA LEU A 364 3.69 -30.51 -12.76
C LEU A 364 2.79 -30.27 -13.98
N SER A 365 1.48 -30.46 -13.80
CA SER A 365 0.50 -30.12 -14.84
C SER A 365 0.46 -28.59 -15.08
N SER A 366 -0.06 -28.16 -16.23
CA SER A 366 -0.23 -26.73 -16.54
C SER A 366 -1.03 -26.00 -15.44
N ASP A 367 -2.07 -26.64 -14.90
CA ASP A 367 -2.91 -26.04 -13.86
C ASP A 367 -2.18 -25.94 -12.51
N GLN A 368 -1.37 -26.95 -12.17
CA GLN A 368 -0.54 -26.90 -10.96
C GLN A 368 0.53 -25.81 -11.07
N CYS A 369 1.19 -25.70 -12.24
CA CYS A 369 2.12 -24.61 -12.52
C CYS A 369 1.42 -23.25 -12.44
N PHE A 370 0.23 -23.11 -13.03
CA PHE A 370 -0.55 -21.88 -12.98
C PHE A 370 -0.84 -21.44 -11.54
N GLU A 371 -1.41 -22.31 -10.71
CA GLU A 371 -1.72 -21.98 -9.32
C GLU A 371 -0.47 -21.62 -8.51
N GLN A 372 0.66 -22.30 -8.76
CA GLN A 372 1.91 -22.01 -8.07
C GLN A 372 2.53 -20.69 -8.53
N LEU A 373 2.49 -20.40 -9.82
CA LEU A 373 3.04 -19.18 -10.43
C LEU A 373 2.24 -17.93 -10.14
N ARG A 374 0.97 -18.04 -9.75
CA ARG A 374 0.20 -16.89 -9.21
C ARG A 374 0.94 -16.25 -8.03
N ALA A 375 1.69 -17.06 -7.27
CA ALA A 375 2.38 -16.62 -6.05
C ALA A 375 1.45 -15.82 -5.13
N ALA A 376 0.20 -16.26 -5.04
CA ALA A 376 -0.84 -15.53 -4.35
C ALA A 376 -0.61 -15.60 -2.83
N ARG A 377 -0.78 -14.46 -2.17
CA ARG A 377 -0.89 -14.39 -0.71
C ARG A 377 -2.20 -15.02 -0.27
N HIS A 378 -2.36 -15.19 1.05
CA HIS A 378 -3.60 -15.74 1.60
C HIS A 378 -4.82 -14.83 1.33
N ASP A 379 -4.62 -13.51 1.30
CA ASP A 379 -5.71 -12.60 0.91
C ASP A 379 -6.13 -12.83 -0.55
N GLY A 380 -5.23 -13.29 -1.41
CA GLY A 380 -5.45 -13.55 -2.83
C GLY A 380 -4.60 -12.65 -3.73
N THR A 381 -3.85 -11.70 -3.15
CA THR A 381 -2.96 -10.78 -3.87
C THR A 381 -1.84 -11.55 -4.56
N SER A 382 -1.75 -11.39 -5.89
CA SER A 382 -0.72 -12.06 -6.69
C SER A 382 0.69 -11.52 -6.44
N GLY A 383 1.70 -12.33 -6.77
CA GLY A 383 3.11 -11.89 -6.69
C GLY A 383 3.43 -10.75 -7.67
N LEU A 384 2.86 -10.80 -8.88
CA LEU A 384 3.04 -9.76 -9.89
C LEU A 384 2.40 -8.44 -9.47
N TYR A 385 1.24 -8.45 -8.80
CA TYR A 385 0.65 -7.25 -8.18
C TYR A 385 1.69 -6.53 -7.31
N SER A 386 2.32 -7.27 -6.40
CA SER A 386 3.27 -6.72 -5.43
C SER A 386 4.49 -6.10 -6.13
N ALA A 387 5.00 -6.72 -7.19
CA ALA A 387 6.16 -6.21 -7.92
C ALA A 387 5.86 -4.95 -8.73
N LEU A 388 4.67 -4.88 -9.35
CA LEU A 388 4.22 -3.70 -10.09
C LEU A 388 3.97 -2.52 -9.15
N GLN A 389 3.25 -2.75 -8.04
CA GLN A 389 2.94 -1.72 -7.05
C GLN A 389 4.20 -1.05 -6.47
N ASN A 390 5.26 -1.83 -6.23
CA ASN A 390 6.51 -1.36 -5.63
C ASN A 390 7.59 -0.96 -6.66
N GLY A 391 7.27 -1.01 -7.96
CA GLY A 391 8.21 -0.59 -9.00
C GLY A 391 9.43 -1.50 -9.17
N TYR A 392 9.31 -2.79 -8.86
CA TYR A 392 10.40 -3.76 -8.96
C TYR A 392 10.64 -4.20 -10.41
N VAL A 393 11.29 -3.32 -11.18
CA VAL A 393 11.56 -3.49 -12.63
C VAL A 393 12.13 -4.87 -12.95
N ASP A 394 13.17 -5.31 -12.23
CA ASP A 394 13.84 -6.58 -12.51
C ASP A 394 12.93 -7.78 -12.23
N ALA A 395 12.21 -7.79 -11.11
CA ALA A 395 11.29 -8.87 -10.80
C ALA A 395 10.16 -8.98 -11.84
N VAL A 396 9.57 -7.84 -12.24
CA VAL A 396 8.56 -7.77 -13.30
C VAL A 396 9.13 -8.32 -14.61
N ARG A 397 10.29 -7.82 -15.04
CA ARG A 397 10.95 -8.23 -16.29
C ARG A 397 11.17 -9.74 -16.35
N GLU A 398 11.81 -10.29 -15.32
CA GLU A 398 12.22 -11.69 -15.30
C GLU A 398 11.01 -12.63 -15.22
N TYR A 399 10.02 -12.31 -14.38
CA TYR A 399 8.81 -13.13 -14.25
C TYR A 399 7.96 -13.09 -15.52
N VAL A 400 7.60 -11.90 -15.99
CA VAL A 400 6.71 -11.70 -17.15
C VAL A 400 7.30 -12.37 -18.39
N LYS A 401 8.61 -12.19 -18.63
CA LYS A 401 9.30 -12.82 -19.75
C LYS A 401 9.20 -14.34 -19.71
N VAL A 402 9.58 -14.98 -18.60
CA VAL A 402 9.57 -16.45 -18.50
C VAL A 402 8.16 -17.02 -18.64
N VAL A 403 7.15 -16.37 -18.04
CA VAL A 403 5.75 -16.82 -18.13
C VAL A 403 5.22 -16.70 -19.56
N LEU A 404 5.48 -15.58 -20.25
CA LEU A 404 5.01 -15.36 -21.61
C LEU A 404 5.71 -16.28 -22.63
N ASP A 405 7.00 -16.57 -22.43
CA ASP A 405 7.79 -17.47 -23.29
C ASP A 405 7.48 -18.96 -23.05
N SER A 406 6.78 -19.30 -21.96
CA SER A 406 6.45 -20.69 -21.60
C SER A 406 5.59 -21.37 -22.67
N SER A 407 6.01 -22.56 -23.13
CA SER A 407 5.18 -23.40 -24.00
C SER A 407 4.19 -24.28 -23.22
N LEU A 408 4.33 -24.38 -21.90
CA LEU A 408 3.50 -25.23 -21.05
C LEU A 408 2.13 -24.59 -20.78
N LEU A 409 2.12 -23.27 -20.57
CA LEU A 409 0.93 -22.52 -20.17
C LEU A 409 0.08 -22.15 -21.40
N SER A 410 -1.24 -22.26 -21.26
CA SER A 410 -2.18 -21.75 -22.26
C SER A 410 -2.15 -20.21 -22.33
N ALA A 411 -2.62 -19.65 -23.45
CA ALA A 411 -2.74 -18.19 -23.60
C ALA A 411 -3.62 -17.56 -22.50
N GLU A 412 -4.68 -18.26 -22.08
CA GLU A 412 -5.56 -17.83 -21.00
C GLU A 412 -4.87 -17.82 -19.63
N GLN A 413 -4.07 -18.85 -19.34
CA GLN A 413 -3.28 -18.90 -18.10
C GLN A 413 -2.22 -17.81 -18.06
N LYS A 414 -1.54 -17.56 -19.19
CA LYS A 414 -0.60 -16.45 -19.32
C LYS A 414 -1.29 -15.12 -19.06
N PHE A 415 -2.42 -14.87 -19.73
CA PHE A 415 -3.21 -13.65 -19.54
C PHE A 415 -3.57 -13.45 -18.06
N LYS A 416 -4.16 -14.45 -17.39
CA LYS A 416 -4.52 -14.38 -15.97
C LYS A 416 -3.33 -14.10 -15.04
N LEU A 417 -2.16 -14.67 -15.32
CA LEU A 417 -0.95 -14.37 -14.55
C LEU A 417 -0.46 -12.94 -14.78
N MET A 418 -0.67 -12.37 -15.96
CA MET A 418 -0.27 -11.00 -16.29
C MET A 418 -1.20 -9.94 -15.70
N VAL A 419 -2.46 -10.28 -15.40
CA VAL A 419 -3.41 -9.35 -14.77
C VAL A 419 -2.82 -8.74 -13.49
N GLY A 420 -2.15 -9.56 -12.67
CA GLY A 420 -1.50 -9.07 -11.46
C GLY A 420 -2.50 -8.44 -10.48
N ASP A 421 -3.53 -9.20 -10.13
CA ASP A 421 -4.69 -8.75 -9.35
C ASP A 421 -4.52 -8.95 -7.83
N GLU A 422 -5.42 -8.25 -7.13
CA GLU A 422 -5.81 -8.55 -5.75
C GLU A 422 -7.34 -8.79 -5.67
N PRO A 423 -7.86 -9.32 -4.54
CA PRO A 423 -9.26 -9.73 -4.41
C PRO A 423 -10.31 -8.64 -4.67
N ASP A 424 -9.95 -7.39 -4.36
CA ASP A 424 -10.85 -6.23 -4.52
C ASP A 424 -10.90 -5.74 -5.99
N GLY A 425 -10.14 -6.38 -6.89
CA GLY A 425 -10.15 -6.10 -8.33
C GLY A 425 -9.23 -4.96 -8.77
N GLU A 426 -8.48 -4.36 -7.85
CA GLU A 426 -7.38 -3.45 -8.19
C GLU A 426 -6.19 -4.26 -8.75
N LEU A 427 -5.43 -3.63 -9.63
CA LEU A 427 -4.34 -4.26 -10.39
C LEU A 427 -3.01 -3.60 -10.05
N GLY A 428 -1.94 -4.39 -9.99
CA GLY A 428 -0.61 -3.86 -9.67
C GLY A 428 -0.16 -2.75 -10.64
N LEU A 429 -0.56 -2.82 -11.92
CA LEU A 429 -0.22 -1.79 -12.90
C LEU A 429 -0.88 -0.43 -12.60
N GLN A 430 -2.07 -0.42 -11.99
CA GLN A 430 -2.74 0.82 -11.57
C GLN A 430 -1.90 1.55 -10.51
N TRP A 431 -1.40 0.81 -9.53
CA TRP A 431 -0.50 1.36 -8.51
C TRP A 431 0.84 1.80 -9.08
N ALA A 432 1.38 1.09 -10.08
CA ALA A 432 2.59 1.52 -10.77
C ALA A 432 2.40 2.91 -11.44
N PHE A 433 1.22 3.19 -12.00
CA PHE A 433 0.86 4.52 -12.53
C PHE A 433 0.76 5.57 -11.43
N GLU A 434 0.02 5.29 -10.36
CA GLU A 434 -0.19 6.22 -9.25
C GLU A 434 1.12 6.61 -8.54
N ASN A 435 2.01 5.63 -8.35
CA ASN A 435 3.34 5.82 -7.74
C ASN A 435 4.38 6.38 -8.72
N GLY A 436 4.08 6.44 -10.02
CA GLY A 436 4.98 7.00 -11.04
C GLY A 436 6.18 6.10 -11.36
N HIS A 437 6.03 4.77 -11.27
CA HIS A 437 7.08 3.79 -11.58
C HIS A 437 7.27 3.63 -13.11
N ALA A 438 7.75 4.69 -13.77
CA ALA A 438 7.84 4.81 -15.22
C ALA A 438 8.60 3.64 -15.89
N GLU A 439 9.74 3.24 -15.33
CA GLU A 439 10.54 2.14 -15.90
C GLU A 439 9.87 0.77 -15.75
N THR A 440 9.12 0.56 -14.66
CA THR A 440 8.33 -0.65 -14.45
C THR A 440 7.18 -0.73 -15.44
N ILE A 441 6.47 0.38 -15.65
CA ILE A 441 5.40 0.49 -16.66
C ILE A 441 5.97 0.22 -18.05
N ARG A 442 7.09 0.87 -18.41
CA ARG A 442 7.77 0.67 -19.70
C ARG A 442 8.10 -0.81 -19.92
N THR A 443 8.74 -1.42 -18.93
CA THR A 443 9.16 -2.83 -18.98
C THR A 443 7.97 -3.76 -19.15
N TYR A 444 6.93 -3.58 -18.35
CA TYR A 444 5.70 -4.39 -18.42
C TYR A 444 5.01 -4.21 -19.78
N ALA A 445 4.78 -2.97 -20.20
CA ALA A 445 4.16 -2.62 -21.48
C ALA A 445 4.88 -3.26 -22.65
N LYS A 446 6.20 -3.08 -22.72
CA LYS A 446 7.04 -3.63 -23.78
C LYS A 446 6.92 -5.14 -23.90
N LEU A 447 6.97 -5.86 -22.77
CA LEU A 447 6.87 -7.33 -22.76
C LEU A 447 5.47 -7.81 -23.17
N VAL A 448 4.40 -7.20 -22.65
CA VAL A 448 3.03 -7.57 -22.97
C VAL A 448 2.71 -7.27 -24.44
N LEU A 449 3.08 -6.09 -24.94
CA LEU A 449 2.79 -5.67 -26.31
C LEU A 449 3.55 -6.50 -27.35
N ALA A 450 4.78 -6.93 -27.04
CA ALA A 450 5.59 -7.81 -27.90
C ALA A 450 5.21 -9.31 -27.78
N SER A 451 4.32 -9.68 -26.85
CA SER A 451 3.96 -11.08 -26.60
C SER A 451 3.05 -11.69 -27.69
N GLY A 452 2.86 -13.00 -27.63
CA GLY A 452 1.90 -13.74 -28.45
C GLY A 452 0.44 -13.68 -27.95
N LEU A 453 0.10 -12.84 -26.97
CA LEU A 453 -1.29 -12.65 -26.51
C LEU A 453 -2.16 -12.03 -27.63
N SER A 454 -3.48 -12.23 -27.56
CA SER A 454 -4.38 -11.61 -28.53
C SER A 454 -4.38 -10.08 -28.41
N PRO A 455 -4.69 -9.33 -29.48
CA PRO A 455 -4.81 -7.88 -29.40
C PRO A 455 -5.76 -7.41 -28.30
N GLU A 456 -6.88 -8.12 -28.09
CA GLU A 456 -7.88 -7.81 -27.06
C GLU A 456 -7.30 -7.99 -25.66
N GLN A 457 -6.59 -9.10 -25.41
CA GLN A 457 -5.91 -9.35 -24.14
C GLN A 457 -4.83 -8.29 -23.86
N LYS A 458 -4.06 -7.90 -24.87
CA LYS A 458 -3.06 -6.83 -24.75
C LYS A 458 -3.72 -5.51 -24.37
N VAL A 459 -4.80 -5.12 -25.04
CA VAL A 459 -5.54 -3.89 -24.75
C VAL A 459 -6.14 -3.93 -23.34
N GLU A 460 -6.67 -5.07 -22.90
CA GLU A 460 -7.23 -5.22 -21.56
C GLU A 460 -6.16 -5.06 -20.47
N LEU A 461 -5.02 -5.75 -20.60
CA LEU A 461 -3.89 -5.63 -19.68
C LEU A 461 -3.32 -4.20 -19.65
N MET A 462 -3.23 -3.54 -20.81
CA MET A 462 -2.71 -2.18 -20.92
C MET A 462 -3.68 -1.11 -20.46
N ALA A 463 -4.99 -1.35 -20.57
CA ALA A 463 -6.00 -0.45 -20.00
C ALA A 463 -6.01 -0.54 -18.48
N ALA A 464 -5.74 -1.73 -17.91
CA ALA A 464 -5.73 -2.01 -16.48
C ALA A 464 -6.89 -1.33 -15.76
N ARG A 465 -8.13 -1.62 -16.21
CA ARG A 465 -9.32 -0.92 -15.73
C ARG A 465 -9.56 -1.20 -14.25
N ARG A 466 -9.81 -0.13 -13.51
CA ARG A 466 -10.22 -0.16 -12.12
C ARG A 466 -11.65 -0.68 -11.99
N PRO A 467 -12.08 -1.09 -10.78
CA PRO A 467 -13.47 -1.52 -10.55
C PRO A 467 -14.53 -0.48 -10.93
N ASP A 468 -14.19 0.81 -10.93
CA ASP A 468 -15.06 1.92 -11.35
C ASP A 468 -15.08 2.14 -12.88
N GLY A 469 -14.31 1.35 -13.64
CA GLY A 469 -14.21 1.39 -15.11
C GLY A 469 -13.13 2.33 -15.65
N TRP A 470 -12.50 3.16 -14.80
CA TRP A 470 -11.42 4.04 -15.21
C TRP A 470 -10.17 3.24 -15.62
N PRO A 471 -9.51 3.60 -16.73
CA PRO A 471 -8.19 3.02 -17.05
C PRO A 471 -7.15 3.37 -16.00
N GLY A 472 -6.25 2.44 -15.69
CA GLY A 472 -5.23 2.63 -14.63
C GLY A 472 -4.33 3.83 -14.83
N VAL A 473 -4.08 4.25 -16.07
CA VAL A 473 -3.26 5.43 -16.40
C VAL A 473 -3.84 6.74 -15.82
N VAL A 474 -5.13 6.78 -15.45
CA VAL A 474 -5.71 7.93 -14.74
C VAL A 474 -4.96 8.26 -13.45
N GLY A 475 -4.42 7.27 -12.75
CA GLY A 475 -3.63 7.48 -11.53
C GLY A 475 -2.38 8.33 -11.79
N ALA A 476 -1.74 8.13 -12.95
CA ALA A 476 -0.60 8.93 -13.37
C ALA A 476 -0.98 10.38 -13.71
N PHE A 477 -2.14 10.59 -14.34
CA PHE A 477 -2.65 11.94 -14.60
C PHE A 477 -3.07 12.67 -13.33
N ASP A 478 -3.78 12.00 -12.42
CA ASP A 478 -4.27 12.60 -11.16
C ASP A 478 -3.12 13.02 -10.22
N HIS A 479 -2.00 12.28 -10.25
CA HIS A 479 -0.82 12.53 -9.42
C HIS A 479 0.33 13.22 -10.16
N GLY A 480 0.13 13.66 -11.40
CA GLY A 480 1.12 14.42 -12.16
C GLY A 480 2.39 13.64 -12.52
N ARG A 481 2.28 12.32 -12.73
CA ARG A 481 3.42 11.42 -13.03
C ARG A 481 3.79 11.49 -14.51
N ALA A 482 4.43 12.59 -14.91
CA ALA A 482 4.79 12.87 -16.31
C ALA A 482 5.61 11.75 -16.99
N ASP A 483 6.61 11.20 -16.30
CA ASP A 483 7.47 10.16 -16.87
C ASP A 483 6.73 8.83 -17.07
N ALA A 484 5.76 8.51 -16.21
CA ALA A 484 4.91 7.32 -16.34
C ALA A 484 3.97 7.44 -17.55
N ILE A 485 3.36 8.62 -17.75
CA ILE A 485 2.52 8.91 -18.93
C ILE A 485 3.34 8.77 -20.20
N ARG A 486 4.54 9.36 -20.24
CA ARG A 486 5.44 9.30 -21.39
C ARG A 486 5.84 7.86 -21.72
N ALA A 487 6.31 7.12 -20.71
CA ALA A 487 6.70 5.72 -20.87
C ALA A 487 5.57 4.86 -21.45
N TYR A 488 4.35 5.01 -20.93
CA TYR A 488 3.19 4.28 -21.42
C TYR A 488 2.82 4.64 -22.86
N ALA A 489 2.74 5.93 -23.17
CA ALA A 489 2.32 6.40 -24.49
C ALA A 489 3.35 6.06 -25.59
N GLU A 490 4.64 6.11 -25.27
CA GLU A 490 5.72 5.69 -26.17
C GLU A 490 5.62 4.20 -26.53
N GLU A 491 5.47 3.32 -25.54
CA GLU A 491 5.37 1.87 -25.80
C GLU A 491 4.09 1.52 -26.59
N ILE A 492 2.97 2.19 -26.34
CA ILE A 492 1.75 2.02 -27.15
C ILE A 492 1.98 2.46 -28.59
N SER A 493 2.57 3.64 -28.79
CA SER A 493 2.79 4.21 -30.13
C SER A 493 3.82 3.42 -30.94
N ALA A 494 4.76 2.76 -30.26
CA ALA A 494 5.76 1.89 -30.88
C ALA A 494 5.23 0.46 -31.16
N SER A 495 4.09 0.07 -30.58
CA SER A 495 3.54 -1.28 -30.71
C SER A 495 2.92 -1.58 -32.07
N ASP A 496 2.73 -2.88 -32.34
CA ASP A 496 2.02 -3.38 -33.52
C ASP A 496 0.50 -3.47 -33.34
N LEU A 497 -0.06 -2.83 -32.30
CA LEU A 497 -1.51 -2.72 -32.13
C LEU A 497 -2.12 -1.93 -33.29
N SER A 498 -3.39 -2.20 -33.60
CA SER A 498 -4.12 -1.41 -34.59
C SER A 498 -4.22 0.05 -34.15
N VAL A 499 -4.36 0.96 -35.11
CA VAL A 499 -4.49 2.40 -34.87
C VAL A 499 -5.66 2.69 -33.93
N GLU A 500 -6.76 1.94 -34.05
CA GLU A 500 -7.95 2.05 -33.21
C GLU A 500 -7.66 1.65 -31.76
N CYS A 501 -6.88 0.58 -31.54
CA CYS A 501 -6.47 0.14 -30.22
C CYS A 501 -5.51 1.13 -29.56
N GLN A 502 -4.53 1.65 -30.32
CA GLN A 502 -3.61 2.68 -29.85
C GLN A 502 -4.38 3.95 -29.44
N TYR A 503 -5.30 4.41 -30.30
CA TYR A 503 -6.17 5.54 -30.00
C TYR A 503 -6.99 5.31 -28.73
N ALA A 504 -7.62 4.14 -28.58
CA ALA A 504 -8.45 3.83 -27.41
C ALA A 504 -7.65 3.86 -26.09
N LEU A 505 -6.43 3.30 -26.09
CA LEU A 505 -5.56 3.32 -24.92
C LEU A 505 -5.06 4.75 -24.59
N LEU A 506 -4.68 5.54 -25.61
CA LEU A 506 -4.22 6.93 -25.42
C LEU A 506 -5.37 7.91 -25.09
N ALA A 507 -6.58 7.61 -25.53
CA ALA A 507 -7.77 8.36 -25.13
C ALA A 507 -8.09 8.16 -23.64
N ALA A 508 -7.80 6.95 -23.14
CA ALA A 508 -7.95 6.53 -21.76
C ALA A 508 -9.29 6.98 -21.17
N LYS A 509 -10.38 6.62 -21.86
CA LYS A 509 -11.73 7.02 -21.49
C LYS A 509 -12.33 6.13 -20.41
N ASP A 510 -13.05 6.78 -19.50
CA ASP A 510 -13.93 6.14 -18.53
C ASP A 510 -15.26 5.70 -19.18
N PRO A 511 -16.18 5.08 -18.42
CA PRO A 511 -17.49 4.67 -18.93
C PRO A 511 -18.37 5.83 -19.43
N ASP A 512 -18.21 7.04 -18.90
CA ASP A 512 -18.94 8.24 -19.31
C ASP A 512 -18.31 8.93 -20.54
N GLY A 513 -17.18 8.41 -21.03
CA GLY A 513 -16.46 8.90 -22.20
C GLY A 513 -15.47 10.03 -21.90
N GLU A 514 -15.25 10.34 -20.62
CA GLU A 514 -14.32 11.35 -20.14
C GLU A 514 -12.87 10.85 -20.24
N SER A 515 -11.98 11.69 -20.76
CA SER A 515 -10.56 11.34 -20.91
C SER A 515 -9.78 11.48 -19.60
N ALA A 516 -8.96 10.48 -19.26
CA ALA A 516 -8.07 10.53 -18.10
C ALA A 516 -7.14 11.76 -18.07
N ALA A 517 -6.77 12.30 -19.24
CA ALA A 517 -5.91 13.47 -19.32
C ALA A 517 -6.50 14.71 -18.62
N ILE A 518 -7.83 14.80 -18.49
CA ILE A 518 -8.53 15.91 -17.83
C ILE A 518 -8.12 16.06 -16.37
N GLN A 519 -7.80 14.96 -15.69
CA GLN A 519 -7.36 15.01 -14.29
C GLN A 519 -6.08 15.85 -14.15
N ALA A 520 -5.13 15.72 -15.07
CA ALA A 520 -3.91 16.54 -15.04
C ALA A 520 -4.21 18.03 -15.31
N PHE A 521 -5.14 18.34 -16.23
CA PHE A 521 -5.56 19.72 -16.49
C PHE A 521 -6.24 20.34 -15.26
N PHE A 522 -7.16 19.62 -14.63
CA PHE A 522 -7.93 20.08 -13.48
C PHE A 522 -7.06 20.28 -12.22
N ARG A 523 -6.18 19.30 -11.94
CA ARG A 523 -5.28 19.31 -10.79
C ARG A 523 -4.14 20.32 -10.91
N GLY A 524 -3.80 20.77 -12.12
CA GLY A 524 -2.73 21.72 -12.36
C GLY A 524 -1.36 21.09 -12.66
N HIS A 525 -1.32 19.89 -13.20
CA HIS A 525 -0.07 19.15 -13.43
C HIS A 525 0.52 19.47 -14.81
N ALA A 526 1.19 20.62 -14.93
CA ALA A 526 1.69 21.13 -16.22
C ALA A 526 2.65 20.16 -16.94
N ASP A 527 3.58 19.51 -16.21
CA ASP A 527 4.52 18.55 -16.81
C ASP A 527 3.84 17.27 -17.31
N ALA A 528 2.79 16.81 -16.63
CA ALA A 528 2.00 15.66 -17.07
C ALA A 528 1.20 15.98 -18.35
N VAL A 529 0.61 17.16 -18.41
CA VAL A 529 -0.05 17.66 -19.64
C VAL A 529 0.95 17.77 -20.78
N ARG A 530 2.12 18.39 -20.55
CA ARG A 530 3.18 18.50 -21.56
C ARG A 530 3.59 17.12 -22.08
N ALA A 531 3.89 16.19 -21.18
CA ALA A 531 4.28 14.83 -21.56
C ALA A 531 3.20 14.13 -22.41
N TYR A 532 1.93 14.24 -22.03
CA TYR A 532 0.82 13.69 -22.82
C TYR A 532 0.73 14.31 -24.21
N VAL A 533 0.76 15.65 -24.31
CA VAL A 533 0.65 16.35 -25.60
C VAL A 533 1.82 15.98 -26.51
N GLU A 534 3.05 16.00 -26.01
CA GLU A 534 4.23 15.62 -26.78
C GLU A 534 4.14 14.17 -27.27
N SER A 535 3.71 13.23 -26.41
CA SER A 535 3.56 11.83 -26.80
C SER A 535 2.46 11.63 -27.85
N VAL A 536 1.33 12.32 -27.75
CA VAL A 536 0.26 12.25 -28.76
C VAL A 536 0.75 12.81 -30.10
N LEU A 537 1.46 13.93 -30.09
CA LEU A 537 2.04 14.52 -31.31
C LEU A 537 3.13 13.64 -31.93
N ALA A 538 3.91 12.91 -31.11
CA ALA A 538 4.94 11.99 -31.60
C ALA A 538 4.35 10.65 -32.12
N SER A 539 3.07 10.38 -31.88
CA SER A 539 2.42 9.14 -32.29
C SER A 539 2.21 9.06 -33.82
N LYS A 540 2.01 7.86 -34.34
CA LYS A 540 1.70 7.61 -35.76
C LYS A 540 0.23 7.84 -36.12
N LEU A 541 -0.57 8.38 -35.20
CA LEU A 541 -1.97 8.68 -35.41
C LEU A 541 -2.14 9.79 -36.46
N SER A 542 -3.28 9.79 -37.15
CA SER A 542 -3.60 10.90 -38.06
C SER A 542 -3.73 12.23 -37.32
N GLU A 543 -3.48 13.34 -38.00
CA GLU A 543 -3.62 14.69 -37.42
C GLU A 543 -5.02 14.93 -36.82
N GLN A 544 -6.06 14.32 -37.40
CA GLN A 544 -7.42 14.38 -36.84
C GLN A 544 -7.53 13.62 -35.52
N GLN A 545 -6.99 12.41 -35.43
CA GLN A 545 -6.99 11.62 -34.19
C GLN A 545 -6.17 12.30 -33.10
N GLN A 546 -4.98 12.84 -33.45
CA GLN A 546 -4.17 13.63 -32.54
C GLN A 546 -4.97 14.84 -32.03
N PHE A 547 -5.63 15.60 -32.92
CA PHE A 547 -6.50 16.71 -32.55
C PHE A 547 -7.61 16.26 -31.58
N GLU A 548 -8.30 15.15 -31.85
CA GLU A 548 -9.38 14.65 -31.00
C GLU A 548 -8.91 14.23 -29.60
N LEU A 549 -7.74 13.58 -29.51
CA LEU A 549 -7.12 13.23 -28.22
C LEU A 549 -6.74 14.49 -27.43
N LEU A 550 -6.09 15.46 -28.09
CA LEU A 550 -5.63 16.71 -27.47
C LEU A 550 -6.77 17.63 -27.03
N MET A 551 -7.97 17.46 -27.60
CA MET A 551 -9.16 18.13 -27.08
C MET A 551 -9.52 17.68 -25.66
N ALA A 552 -9.18 16.45 -25.26
CA ALA A 552 -9.36 15.88 -23.91
C ALA A 552 -10.65 16.39 -23.22
N LYS A 553 -11.81 15.97 -23.73
CA LYS A 553 -13.11 16.52 -23.33
C LYS A 553 -13.74 15.78 -22.16
N ASP A 554 -14.34 16.55 -21.25
CA ASP A 554 -15.19 16.00 -20.20
C ASP A 554 -16.54 15.51 -20.75
N SER A 555 -17.34 14.90 -19.89
CA SER A 555 -18.69 14.44 -20.21
C SER A 555 -19.64 15.56 -20.69
N THR A 556 -19.31 16.82 -20.41
CA THR A 556 -20.06 18.01 -20.88
C THR A 556 -19.53 18.60 -22.19
N GLY A 557 -18.43 18.04 -22.71
CA GLY A 557 -17.77 18.47 -23.94
C GLY A 557 -16.76 19.61 -23.78
N VAL A 558 -16.47 20.04 -22.54
CA VAL A 558 -15.47 21.08 -22.24
C VAL A 558 -14.07 20.48 -22.36
N SER A 559 -13.16 21.15 -23.08
CA SER A 559 -11.79 20.67 -23.21
C SER A 559 -10.98 20.87 -21.93
N GLY A 560 -10.02 19.98 -21.69
CA GLY A 560 -9.11 20.06 -20.54
C GLY A 560 -8.42 21.43 -20.43
N ALA A 561 -7.98 22.02 -21.53
CA ALA A 561 -7.34 23.34 -21.51
C ALA A 561 -8.29 24.47 -21.08
N HIS A 562 -9.57 24.43 -21.47
CA HIS A 562 -10.58 25.38 -20.99
C HIS A 562 -10.89 25.17 -19.50
N LEU A 563 -10.92 23.92 -19.05
CA LEU A 563 -11.08 23.60 -17.64
C LEU A 563 -9.91 24.15 -16.81
N ALA A 564 -8.67 23.93 -17.26
CA ALA A 564 -7.47 24.49 -16.64
C ALA A 564 -7.53 26.02 -16.54
N LEU A 565 -7.99 26.71 -17.60
CA LEU A 565 -8.19 28.16 -17.58
C LEU A 565 -9.25 28.59 -16.54
N LYS A 566 -10.38 27.89 -16.48
CA LYS A 566 -11.48 28.15 -15.53
C LYS A 566 -11.03 27.98 -14.08
N GLU A 567 -10.23 26.96 -13.82
CA GLU A 567 -9.67 26.66 -12.49
C GLU A 567 -8.40 27.48 -12.16
N GLY A 568 -7.97 28.38 -13.06
CA GLY A 568 -6.84 29.28 -12.83
C GLY A 568 -5.46 28.61 -12.90
N ARG A 569 -5.34 27.46 -13.58
CA ARG A 569 -4.09 26.72 -13.80
C ARG A 569 -3.26 27.32 -14.94
N ALA A 570 -2.70 28.51 -14.69
CA ALA A 570 -2.01 29.30 -15.72
C ALA A 570 -0.76 28.61 -16.29
N ASP A 571 -0.06 27.84 -15.47
CA ASP A 571 1.09 27.01 -15.85
C ASP A 571 0.71 25.91 -16.85
N VAL A 572 -0.38 25.19 -16.60
CA VAL A 572 -0.93 24.18 -17.51
C VAL A 572 -1.32 24.81 -18.85
N VAL A 573 -2.05 25.93 -18.82
CA VAL A 573 -2.47 26.64 -20.05
C VAL A 573 -1.24 27.12 -20.83
N SER A 574 -0.22 27.62 -20.14
CA SER A 574 1.04 28.05 -20.77
C SER A 574 1.77 26.88 -21.43
N ALA A 575 1.96 25.78 -20.71
CA ALA A 575 2.64 24.59 -21.23
C ALA A 575 1.90 23.98 -22.44
N PHE A 576 0.57 23.86 -22.35
CA PHE A 576 -0.26 23.40 -23.46
C PHE A 576 -0.15 24.34 -24.67
N THR A 577 -0.27 25.65 -24.46
CA THR A 577 -0.20 26.64 -25.54
C THR A 577 1.14 26.65 -26.23
N GLU A 578 2.24 26.55 -25.47
CA GLU A 578 3.60 26.49 -25.97
C GLU A 578 3.79 25.29 -26.92
N VAL A 579 3.44 24.09 -26.47
CA VAL A 579 3.63 22.85 -27.24
C VAL A 579 2.73 22.83 -28.48
N ILE A 580 1.45 23.20 -28.36
CA ILE A 580 0.52 23.22 -29.51
C ILE A 580 0.94 24.28 -30.54
N SER A 581 1.42 25.45 -30.12
CA SER A 581 1.86 26.50 -31.04
C SER A 581 3.07 26.07 -31.87
N ALA A 582 3.99 25.31 -31.27
CA ALA A 582 5.18 24.76 -31.93
C ALA A 582 4.92 23.43 -32.67
N SER A 583 3.72 22.87 -32.57
CA SER A 583 3.39 21.56 -33.15
C SER A 583 3.29 21.58 -34.68
N HIS A 584 3.41 20.40 -35.28
CA HIS A 584 3.24 20.18 -36.73
C HIS A 584 1.77 20.11 -37.16
N LEU A 585 0.82 20.23 -36.23
CA LEU A 585 -0.61 20.17 -36.55
C LEU A 585 -1.02 21.31 -37.52
N PRO A 586 -1.95 21.04 -38.44
CA PRO A 586 -2.56 22.07 -39.28
C PRO A 586 -3.03 23.29 -38.49
N GLU A 587 -2.89 24.47 -39.08
CA GLU A 587 -3.31 25.77 -38.52
C GLU A 587 -4.74 25.72 -37.94
N GLN A 588 -5.65 25.05 -38.65
CA GLN A 588 -7.05 24.88 -38.25
C GLN A 588 -7.20 24.15 -36.91
N TYR A 589 -6.39 23.11 -36.66
CA TYR A 589 -6.45 22.33 -35.44
C TYR A 589 -5.77 23.07 -34.30
N ARG A 590 -4.61 23.69 -34.54
CA ARG A 590 -3.94 24.55 -33.55
C ARG A 590 -4.86 25.68 -33.09
N SER A 591 -5.50 26.37 -34.03
CA SER A 591 -6.41 27.48 -33.70
C SER A 591 -7.61 27.03 -32.85
N ARG A 592 -8.18 25.86 -33.15
CA ARG A 592 -9.31 25.30 -32.38
C ARG A 592 -8.90 24.80 -31.00
N LEU A 593 -7.72 24.19 -30.87
CA LEU A 593 -7.19 23.76 -29.57
C LEU A 593 -6.87 24.96 -28.65
N LEU A 594 -6.47 26.09 -29.25
CA LEU A 594 -6.08 27.32 -28.53
C LEU A 594 -7.20 28.35 -28.41
N GLU A 595 -8.38 28.06 -28.97
CA GLU A 595 -9.52 28.98 -28.94
C GLU A 595 -9.89 29.31 -27.49
N GLY A 596 -10.13 30.59 -27.18
CA GLY A 596 -10.52 31.03 -25.84
C GLY A 596 -9.41 31.02 -24.78
N LEU A 597 -8.22 30.47 -25.08
CA LEU A 597 -7.08 30.37 -24.14
C LEU A 597 -6.17 31.62 -24.15
N ALA A 598 -6.37 32.55 -25.07
CA ALA A 598 -5.57 33.77 -25.16
C ALA A 598 -5.63 34.57 -23.84
N PRO A 599 -4.51 35.17 -23.40
CA PRO A 599 -4.50 35.98 -22.19
C PRO A 599 -5.48 37.15 -22.39
N GLN A 600 -6.62 37.10 -21.70
CA GLN A 600 -7.48 38.27 -21.63
C GLN A 600 -6.66 39.39 -20.99
N LYS A 601 -6.39 40.45 -21.76
CA LYS A 601 -5.62 41.63 -21.33
C LYS A 601 -6.04 41.99 -19.91
N ARG A 602 -5.06 42.27 -19.03
CA ARG A 602 -5.15 42.63 -17.58
C ARG A 602 -6.33 43.53 -17.14
N GLY A 603 -7.05 44.17 -18.05
CA GLY A 603 -8.24 44.98 -17.78
C GLY A 603 -9.55 44.21 -17.58
N THR A 604 -9.71 42.95 -18.00
CA THR A 604 -10.98 42.21 -17.81
C THR A 604 -11.15 41.67 -16.40
N TRP A 605 -10.05 41.27 -15.72
CA TRP A 605 -10.06 40.91 -14.30
C TRP A 605 -10.53 42.07 -13.42
N LEU A 606 -10.07 43.30 -13.68
CA LEU A 606 -10.54 44.50 -12.98
C LEU A 606 -12.01 44.82 -13.28
N ARG A 607 -12.50 44.49 -14.48
CA ARG A 607 -13.91 44.69 -14.88
C ARG A 607 -14.83 43.65 -14.24
N ALA A 608 -14.38 42.39 -14.13
CA ALA A 608 -15.09 41.32 -13.44
C ALA A 608 -15.10 41.52 -11.91
N LEU A 609 -13.99 42.00 -11.32
CA LEU A 609 -13.94 42.40 -9.92
C LEU A 609 -14.80 43.64 -9.64
N ARG A 610 -14.78 44.65 -10.53
CA ARG A 610 -15.62 45.85 -10.43
C ARG A 610 -17.11 45.51 -10.56
N ASN A 611 -17.50 44.65 -11.52
CA ASN A 611 -18.88 44.17 -11.63
C ASN A 611 -19.33 43.34 -10.41
N ARG A 612 -18.42 42.61 -9.74
CA ARG A 612 -18.70 41.94 -8.46
C ARG A 612 -18.80 42.90 -7.27
N LEU A 613 -18.05 44.00 -7.26
CA LEU A 613 -18.12 45.03 -6.22
C LEU A 613 -19.35 45.94 -6.38
N ASP A 614 -19.73 46.25 -7.62
CA ASP A 614 -20.92 47.07 -7.93
C ASP A 614 -22.23 46.30 -7.69
N GLN A 615 -22.21 44.95 -7.72
CA GLN A 615 -23.33 44.12 -7.29
C GLN A 615 -23.46 43.96 -5.77
N VAL A 616 -22.44 44.36 -4.99
CA VAL A 616 -22.44 44.30 -3.51
C VAL A 616 -22.79 45.64 -2.87
N GLN A 617 -22.81 46.74 -3.63
CA GLN A 617 -23.29 48.05 -3.15
C GLN A 617 -24.68 48.42 -3.69
N VAL A 618 -25.70 47.68 -3.24
CA VAL A 618 -27.06 48.26 -3.10
C VAL A 618 -27.50 48.03 -1.67
N GLY A 619 -27.16 48.99 -0.81
CA GLY A 619 -27.49 48.99 0.60
C GLY A 619 -27.17 50.35 1.21
N ASN A 620 -27.99 51.35 0.85
CA ASN A 620 -27.98 52.69 1.44
C ASN A 620 -27.89 52.62 2.98
N TRP A 621 -26.84 53.19 3.54
CA TRP A 621 -26.84 53.67 4.93
C TRP A 621 -26.39 55.13 4.94
N ASN A 622 -27.38 56.01 5.01
CA ASN A 622 -27.20 57.43 5.30
C ASN A 622 -26.62 57.60 6.70
N PHE A 623 -25.43 58.17 6.82
CA PHE A 623 -24.97 58.79 8.07
C PHE A 623 -25.04 60.31 7.95
N SER A 624 -26.03 60.85 8.67
CA SER A 624 -26.21 62.26 8.97
C SER A 624 -25.05 62.77 9.84
N THR A 625 -24.28 63.71 9.33
CA THR A 625 -23.33 64.51 10.11
C THR A 625 -24.02 65.80 10.54
N LYS A 626 -24.32 65.94 11.83
CA LYS A 626 -24.43 67.24 12.48
C LYS A 626 -23.23 67.44 13.39
N PRO A 627 -22.53 68.59 13.31
CA PRO A 627 -21.48 68.93 14.25
C PRO A 627 -22.12 69.53 15.51
N LYS A 628 -21.60 69.18 16.69
CA LYS A 628 -21.74 70.03 17.88
C LYS A 628 -20.36 70.28 18.48
N ARG A 629 -20.19 71.59 18.70
CA ARG A 629 -19.12 72.36 19.33
C ARG A 629 -18.34 71.67 20.44
#